data_AF-A0AA41N9P1-F1
#
_entry.id   AF-A0AA41N9P1-F1
#
_cell.length_a   1.000
_cell.length_b   1.000
_cell.length_c   1.000
_cell.angle_alpha   90.00
_cell.angle_beta   90.00
_cell.angle_gamma   90.00
#
_symmetry.space_group_name_H-M   'P 1'
#
loop_
_entity.id
_entity.type
_entity.pdbx_description
1 polymer ?
#
loop_
_entity_poly.entity_id
_entity_poly.type
_entity_poly.pdbx_seq_one_letter_code
_entity_poly.pdbx_strand_id
1 'polypeptide(L)' 'MRLLCLLCLVTAPQGVLCQVQLLESGPGLMKPSQTLSLTCAVSGYSITTRGFCWDWICQLTGKGLE' A
#
# COMPACT_ATOMS: atom_id res chain seq x y z
N MET A 1 -22.38 -32.40 15.41
CA MET A 1 -21.46 -31.90 14.37
C MET A 1 -22.12 -30.91 13.40
N ARG A 2 -23.22 -31.30 12.72
CA ARG A 2 -23.86 -30.45 11.69
C ARG A 2 -24.40 -29.11 12.20
N LEU A 3 -25.06 -29.11 13.36
CA LEU A 3 -25.63 -27.90 13.97
C LEU A 3 -24.54 -26.90 14.39
N LEU A 4 -23.41 -27.40 14.88
CA LEU A 4 -22.26 -26.60 15.30
C LEU A 4 -21.59 -25.91 14.11
N CYS A 5 -21.41 -26.63 12.99
CA CYS A 5 -20.89 -26.04 11.75
C CYS A 5 -21.80 -24.92 11.21
N LEU A 6 -23.11 -25.09 11.28
CA LEU A 6 -24.06 -24.07 10.82
C LEU A 6 -24.02 -22.82 11.71
N LEU A 7 -23.92 -22.99 13.02
CA LEU A 7 -23.75 -21.87 13.95
C LEU A 7 -22.46 -21.09 13.67
N CYS A 8 -21.35 -21.76 13.41
CA CYS A 8 -20.08 -21.10 13.07
C CYS A 8 -20.14 -20.25 11.80
N LEU A 9 -20.88 -20.68 10.77
CA LEU A 9 -21.02 -19.93 9.52
C LEU A 9 -21.82 -18.63 9.71
N VAL A 10 -22.79 -18.63 10.63
CA VAL A 10 -23.69 -17.50 10.90
C VAL A 10 -23.05 -16.49 11.84
N THR A 11 -22.18 -16.94 12.76
CA THR A 11 -21.47 -16.06 13.70
C THR A 11 -20.13 -15.56 13.18
N ALA A 12 -19.60 -16.14 12.11
CA ALA A 12 -18.38 -15.64 11.49
C ALA A 12 -18.67 -14.25 10.92
N PRO A 13 -18.03 -13.19 11.42
CA PRO A 13 -18.17 -11.88 10.81
C PRO A 13 -17.71 -12.04 9.36
N GLN A 14 -18.61 -11.75 8.41
CA GLN A 14 -18.24 -11.66 7.00
C GLN A 14 -17.10 -10.65 6.94
N GLY A 15 -15.89 -11.14 6.67
CA GLY A 15 -14.67 -10.34 6.76
C GLY A 15 -14.88 -9.02 6.03
N VAL A 16 -14.56 -7.91 6.69
CA VAL A 16 -14.71 -6.59 6.10
C VAL A 16 -13.74 -6.50 4.92
N LEU A 17 -14.28 -6.42 3.70
CA LEU A 17 -13.47 -6.16 2.52
C LEU A 17 -13.17 -4.66 2.47
N CYS A 18 -11.92 -4.30 2.75
CA CYS A 18 -11.43 -2.95 2.59
C CYS A 18 -10.89 -2.77 1.16
N GLN A 19 -11.53 -1.91 0.38
CA GLN A 19 -10.95 -1.45 -0.88
C GLN A 19 -10.01 -0.27 -0.58
N VAL A 20 -8.71 -0.46 -0.82
CA VAL A 20 -7.72 0.62 -0.67
C VAL A 20 -7.72 1.45 -1.96
N GLN A 21 -7.99 2.76 -1.84
CA GLN A 21 -7.73 3.71 -2.92
C GLN A 21 -6.38 4.37 -2.70
N LEU A 22 -5.54 4.35 -3.73
CA LEU A 22 -4.26 5.05 -3.75
C LEU A 22 -4.50 6.43 -4.32
N LEU A 23 -4.14 7.46 -3.55
CA LEU A 23 -4.10 8.83 -4.05
C LEU A 23 -2.67 9.16 -4.46
N GLU A 24 -2.51 9.63 -5.69
CA GLU A 24 -1.21 10.04 -6.20
C GLU A 24 -0.73 11.29 -5.47
N SER A 25 0.45 11.19 -4.87
CA SER A 25 1.15 12.32 -4.26
C SER A 25 2.05 12.98 -5.30
N GLY A 26 1.67 14.14 -5.84
CA GLY A 26 2.55 14.93 -6.71
C GLY A 26 1.84 15.68 -7.83
N PRO A 27 2.63 16.29 -8.75
CA PRO A 27 2.10 17.03 -9.89
C PRO A 27 1.78 16.02 -11.00
N GLY A 28 0.58 15.43 -10.96
CA GLY A 28 0.14 14.28 -11.77
C GLY A 28 0.79 14.11 -13.16
N LEU A 29 0.07 14.45 -14.22
CA LEU A 29 0.57 14.26 -15.58
C LEU A 29 1.58 15.34 -15.96
N MET A 30 2.85 14.95 -16.17
CA MET A 30 3.92 15.84 -16.64
C MET A 30 4.19 15.74 -18.13
N LYS A 31 4.83 16.78 -18.68
CA LYS A 31 5.30 16.76 -20.06
C LYS A 31 6.49 15.81 -20.21
N PRO A 32 6.60 15.11 -21.36
CA PRO A 32 7.80 14.35 -21.69
C PRO A 32 9.05 15.23 -21.58
N SER A 33 10.15 14.65 -21.10
CA SER A 33 11.46 15.32 -20.94
C SER A 33 11.56 16.36 -19.82
N GLN A 34 10.55 16.51 -18.96
CA GLN A 34 10.70 17.24 -17.70
C GLN A 34 11.28 16.32 -16.61
N THR A 35 12.20 16.86 -15.81
CA THR A 35 12.74 16.17 -14.63
C THR A 35 11.84 16.41 -13.42
N LEU A 36 11.41 15.33 -12.77
CA LEU A 36 10.66 15.37 -11.52
C LEU A 36 11.61 15.07 -10.35
N SER A 37 11.43 15.79 -9.23
CA SER A 37 12.10 15.51 -7.97
C SER A 37 11.08 15.01 -6.94
N LEU A 38 11.36 13.84 -6.35
CA LEU A 38 10.56 13.25 -5.27
C LEU A 38 11.30 13.43 -3.94
N THR A 39 10.54 13.72 -2.88
CA THR A 39 11.06 13.83 -1.51
C THR A 39 10.31 12.84 -0.63
N CYS A 40 11.05 11.99 0.08
CA CYS A 40 10.50 11.07 1.08
C CYS A 40 10.96 11.52 2.48
N ALA A 41 10.00 11.80 3.37
CA ALA A 41 10.25 12.13 4.76
C ALA A 41 9.90 10.94 5.65
N VAL A 42 10.84 10.52 6.50
CA VAL A 42 10.65 9.43 7.46
C VAL A 42 10.40 10.03 8.84
N SER A 43 9.31 9.61 9.51
CA SER A 43 8.96 10.03 10.87
C SER A 43 9.00 8.86 11.85
N GLY A 44 9.39 9.13 13.10
CA GLY A 44 9.42 8.13 14.19
C GLY A 44 10.70 7.28 14.27
N TYR A 45 11.53 7.29 13.23
CA TYR A 45 12.82 6.60 13.17
C TYR A 45 13.87 7.43 12.43
N SER A 46 15.16 7.19 12.70
CA SER A 46 16.25 7.80 11.93
C SER A 46 16.52 7.02 10.65
N ILE A 47 16.69 7.72 9.53
CA ILE A 47 17.09 7.14 8.24
C ILE A 47 18.42 6.36 8.38
N THR A 48 19.31 6.81 9.26
CA THR A 48 20.64 6.22 9.47
C THR A 48 20.66 5.05 10.46
N THR A 49 19.50 4.61 10.93
CA THR A 49 19.43 3.49 11.88
C THR A 49 19.99 2.22 11.25
N ARG A 50 20.96 1.61 11.92
CA ARG A 50 21.65 0.41 11.43
C ARG A 50 20.66 -0.75 11.28
N GLY A 51 20.70 -1.42 10.13
CA GLY A 51 19.84 -2.57 9.84
C GLY A 51 18.55 -2.25 9.08
N PHE A 52 18.29 -0.97 8.77
CA PHE A 52 17.22 -0.56 7.85
C PHE A 52 17.78 -0.19 6.48
N CYS A 53 17.02 -0.50 5.43
CA CYS A 53 17.30 -0.14 4.04
C CYS A 53 16.14 0.70 3.50
N TRP A 54 16.45 1.63 2.60
CA TRP A 54 15.48 2.53 1.98
C TRP A 54 15.74 2.56 0.48
N ASP A 55 14.70 2.28 -0.29
CA ASP A 55 14.81 2.16 -1.75
C ASP A 55 13.61 2.84 -2.43
N TRP A 56 13.83 3.32 -3.65
CA TRP A 56 12.77 3.82 -4.51
C TRP A 56 12.24 2.67 -5.38
N ILE A 57 10.92 2.49 -5.36
CA ILE A 57 10.25 1.47 -6.19
C ILE A 57 9.49 2.19 -7.30
N CYS A 58 9.76 1.82 -8.55
CA CYS A 58 9.07 2.34 -9.73
C CYS A 58 8.17 1.26 -10.29
N GLN A 59 6.85 1.48 -10.25
CA GLN A 59 5.87 0.58 -10.85
C GLN A 59 5.26 1.22 -12.09
N LEU A 60 5.20 0.46 -13.18
CA LEU A 60 4.52 0.87 -14.40
C LEU A 60 3.00 0.66 -14.24
N THR A 61 2.22 1.56 -14.84
CA THR A 61 0.76 1.48 -14.83
C THR A 61 0.26 0.11 -15.32
N GLY A 62 -0.63 -0.51 -14.54
CA GLY A 62 -1.24 -1.81 -14.87
C GLY A 62 -0.61 -3.02 -14.18
N LYS A 63 0.50 -2.84 -13.44
CA LYS A 63 0.97 -3.83 -12.46
C LYS A 63 0.37 -3.50 -11.09
N GLY A 64 -0.09 -4.53 -10.35
CA GLY A 64 -0.50 -4.35 -8.95
C GLY A 64 0.69 -3.95 -8.08
N LEU A 65 0.41 -3.42 -6.88
CA LEU A 65 1.45 -3.17 -5.89
C LEU A 65 2.09 -4.52 -5.50
N GLU A 66 3.34 -4.77 -5.90
CA GLU A 66 4.19 -5.89 -5.46
C GLU A 66 5.23 -5.42 -4.44
#